data_AF-A0A419DJ05-F1
#
_entry.id   AF-A0A419DJ05-F1
#
_cell.length_a   1.000
_cell.length_b   1.000
_cell.length_c   1.000
_cell.angle_alpha   90.00
_cell.angle_beta   90.00
_cell.angle_gamma   90.00
#
_symmetry.space_group_name_H-M   'P 1'
#
loop_
_entity.id
_entity.type
_entity.pdbx_description
1 polymer ?
#
loop_
_entity_poly.entity_id
_entity_poly.type
_entity_poly.pdbx_seq_one_letter_code
_entity_poly.pdbx_strand_id
1 'polypeptide(L)'
;RQRYLLTDDEIMRLPQDKAILMMYPHKPLMLKKMDYTRHPLAKQMEIRPVTEYTPEWRKTAGGPGNGWQEGFKPASPDGFWGL
;
A
#
# COMPACT_ATOMS: atom_id res chain seq x y z
N ARG A 1 4.21 -27.19 23.47
CA ARG A 1 4.71 -25.80 23.63
C ARG A 1 4.19 -24.98 22.44
N GLN A 2 3.42 -23.92 22.68
CA GLN A 2 2.89 -23.06 21.61
C GLN A 2 3.96 -22.04 21.23
N ARG A 3 4.23 -21.87 19.93
CA ARG A 3 5.15 -20.86 19.40
C ARG A 3 4.35 -19.85 18.59
N TYR A 4 4.74 -18.58 18.67
CA TYR A 4 4.20 -17.54 17.80
C TYR A 4 4.66 -17.81 16.36
N LEU A 5 3.77 -17.58 15.41
CA LEU A 5 4.05 -17.67 13.97
C LEU A 5 4.30 -16.26 13.45
N LEU A 6 5.16 -16.13 12.42
CA LEU A 6 5.52 -14.85 11.81
C LEU A 6 6.17 -13.90 12.83
N THR A 7 7.14 -14.42 13.58
CA THR A 7 8.02 -13.56 14.38
C THR A 7 8.73 -12.56 13.48
N ASP A 8 9.10 -11.40 14.02
CA ASP A 8 9.75 -10.33 13.24
C ASP A 8 10.95 -10.84 12.43
N ASP A 9 11.76 -11.70 13.03
CA ASP A 9 12.93 -12.33 12.39
C ASP A 9 12.55 -13.33 11.28
N GLU A 10 11.41 -14.02 11.41
CA GLU A 10 10.86 -14.85 10.33
C GLU A 10 10.34 -13.99 9.17
N ILE A 11 9.67 -12.87 9.47
CA ILE A 11 9.18 -11.92 8.47
C ILE A 11 10.35 -11.27 7.74
N MET A 12 11.39 -10.83 8.46
CA MET A 12 12.57 -10.20 7.86
C MET A 12 13.36 -11.15 6.96
N ARG A 13 13.31 -12.46 7.24
CA ARG A 13 13.95 -13.50 6.40
C ARG A 13 13.09 -13.98 5.24
N LEU A 14 11.85 -13.47 5.09
CA LEU A 14 11.04 -13.83 3.94
C LEU A 14 11.70 -13.34 2.64
N PRO A 15 11.75 -14.19 1.59
CA PRO A 15 12.21 -13.76 0.29
C PRO A 15 11.39 -12.59 -0.27
N GLN A 16 12.07 -11.63 -0.90
CA GLN A 16 11.45 -10.43 -1.48
C GLN A 16 10.44 -10.73 -2.60
N ASP A 17 10.54 -11.91 -3.22
CA ASP A 17 9.62 -12.39 -4.26
C ASP A 17 8.36 -13.05 -3.69
N LYS A 18 8.25 -13.19 -2.37
CA LYS A 18 7.09 -13.81 -1.70
C LYS A 18 6.31 -12.80 -0.88
N ALA A 19 5.02 -13.03 -0.79
CA ALA A 19 4.10 -12.24 0.01
C ALA A 19 3.09 -13.16 0.70
N ILE A 20 2.57 -12.75 1.85
CA ILE A 20 1.52 -13.47 2.55
C ILE A 20 0.22 -12.69 2.41
N LEU A 21 -0.78 -13.30 1.78
CA LEU A 21 -2.12 -12.75 1.69
C LEU A 21 -2.96 -13.29 2.84
N MET A 22 -3.42 -12.40 3.72
CA MET A 22 -4.36 -12.71 4.78
C MET A 22 -5.71 -12.09 4.40
N MET A 23 -6.64 -12.92 3.92
CA MET A 23 -8.00 -12.49 3.56
C MET A 23 -9.00 -13.30 4.37
N TYR A 24 -9.82 -12.63 5.17
CA TYR A 24 -10.88 -13.30 5.94
C TYR A 24 -11.99 -13.77 4.99
N PRO A 25 -12.56 -14.99 5.14
CA PRO A 25 -12.34 -16.01 6.19
C PRO A 25 -11.30 -17.08 5.81
N HIS A 26 -10.50 -16.85 4.79
CA HIS A 26 -9.59 -17.84 4.23
C HIS A 26 -8.29 -17.95 5.04
N LYS A 27 -7.66 -19.14 4.96
CA LYS A 27 -6.34 -19.35 5.53
C LYS A 27 -5.33 -18.44 4.83
N PRO A 28 -4.26 -18.00 5.52
CA PRO A 28 -3.19 -17.25 4.89
C PRO A 28 -2.63 -17.99 3.67
N LEU A 29 -2.48 -17.26 2.56
CA LEU A 29 -1.96 -17.79 1.31
C LEU A 29 -0.56 -17.23 1.06
N MET A 30 0.37 -18.10 0.68
CA MET A 30 1.70 -17.69 0.23
C MET A 30 1.63 -17.38 -1.27
N LEU A 31 1.88 -16.12 -1.62
CA LEU A 31 1.88 -15.61 -2.98
C LEU A 31 3.30 -15.40 -3.47
N LYS A 32 3.48 -15.53 -4.80
CA LYS A 32 4.67 -15.06 -5.49
C LYS A 32 4.38 -13.68 -6.09
N LYS A 33 5.17 -12.68 -5.72
CA LYS A 33 5.11 -11.34 -6.28
C LYS A 33 5.44 -11.40 -7.77
N MET A 34 4.55 -10.86 -8.60
CA MET A 34 4.77 -10.74 -10.04
C MET A 34 5.40 -9.37 -10.35
N ASP A 35 6.32 -9.35 -11.30
CA ASP A 35 6.84 -8.09 -11.85
C ASP A 35 5.73 -7.36 -12.62
N TYR A 36 5.57 -6.07 -12.36
CA TYR A 36 4.53 -5.26 -13.01
C TYR A 36 4.64 -5.26 -14.54
N THR A 37 5.83 -5.44 -15.09
CA THR A 37 6.11 -5.54 -16.54
C THR A 37 5.51 -6.79 -17.18
N ARG A 38 5.25 -7.85 -16.40
CA ARG A 38 4.73 -9.14 -16.88
C ARG A 38 3.20 -9.23 -16.80
N HIS A 39 2.56 -8.23 -16.21
CA HIS A 39 1.10 -8.21 -16.08
C HIS A 39 0.45 -8.05 -17.47
N PRO A 40 -0.69 -8.72 -17.78
CA PRO A 40 -1.36 -8.56 -19.08
C PRO A 40 -1.72 -7.10 -19.40
N LEU A 41 -2.08 -6.33 -18.38
CA LEU A 41 -2.38 -4.90 -18.48
C LEU A 41 -1.14 -3.99 -18.47
N ALA A 42 0.07 -4.54 -18.36
CA ALA A 42 1.29 -3.74 -18.38
C ALA A 42 1.44 -2.95 -19.69
N LYS A 43 0.89 -3.47 -20.79
CA LYS A 43 0.86 -2.79 -22.09
C LYS A 43 0.05 -1.49 -22.10
N GLN A 44 -0.88 -1.34 -21.15
CA GLN A 44 -1.70 -0.14 -21.00
C GLN A 44 -1.08 0.85 -20.00
N MET A 45 0.03 0.49 -19.36
CA MET A 45 0.72 1.34 -18.40
C MET A 45 1.79 2.17 -19.12
N GLU A 46 1.83 3.46 -18.81
CA GLU A 46 2.88 4.36 -19.28
C GLU A 46 3.92 4.55 -18.17
N ILE A 47 5.21 4.41 -18.53
CA ILE A 47 6.31 4.72 -17.61
C ILE A 47 6.41 6.24 -17.53
N ARG A 48 5.97 6.81 -16.40
CA ARG A 48 6.09 8.24 -16.11
C ARG A 48 6.60 8.43 -14.68
N PRO A 49 7.37 9.49 -14.39
CA PRO A 49 7.74 9.82 -13.02
C PRO A 49 6.47 10.17 -12.21
N VAL A 50 6.46 9.77 -10.94
CA VAL A 50 5.30 9.93 -10.05
C VAL A 50 4.89 11.40 -9.89
N THR A 51 5.86 12.32 -9.99
CA THR A 51 5.64 13.77 -9.91
C THR A 51 4.76 14.32 -11.04
N GLU A 52 4.78 13.68 -12.20
CA GLU A 52 4.03 14.13 -13.39
C GLU A 52 2.67 13.42 -13.51
N TYR A 53 2.50 12.28 -12.82
CA TYR A 53 1.28 11.51 -12.89
C TYR A 53 0.18 12.10 -12.00
N THR A 54 -0.88 12.61 -12.63
CA THR A 54 -2.13 13.00 -11.94
C THR A 54 -3.22 11.98 -12.27
N PRO A 55 -3.73 11.22 -11.30
CA PRO A 55 -4.77 10.24 -11.55
C PRO A 55 -6.11 10.90 -11.88
N GLU A 56 -6.93 10.24 -12.72
CA GLU A 56 -8.20 10.80 -13.23
C GLU A 56 -9.16 11.24 -12.13
N TRP A 57 -9.25 10.50 -11.02
CA TRP A 57 -10.09 10.86 -9.87
C TRP A 57 -9.73 12.21 -9.24
N ARG A 58 -8.48 12.68 -9.45
CA ARG A 58 -8.01 13.99 -9.00
C ARG A 58 -8.30 15.10 -10.02
N LYS A 59 -8.53 14.76 -11.30
CA LYS A 59 -8.79 15.73 -12.37
C LYS A 59 -10.23 16.26 -12.36
N THR A 60 -11.18 15.44 -11.94
CA THR A 60 -12.61 15.80 -11.85
C THR A 60 -12.98 16.55 -10.57
N ALA A 61 -12.10 16.57 -9.56
CA ALA A 61 -12.22 17.42 -8.40
C ALA A 61 -11.82 18.86 -8.80
N GLY A 62 -12.76 19.62 -9.37
CA GLY A 62 -12.53 21.00 -9.76
C GLY A 62 -12.16 21.88 -8.56
N GLY A 63 -10.92 22.36 -8.52
CA GLY A 63 -10.48 23.41 -7.61
C GLY A 63 -8.95 23.58 -7.58
N PRO A 64 -8.41 24.81 -7.76
CA PRO A 64 -7.00 25.09 -7.52
C PRO A 64 -6.79 25.19 -6.01
N GLY A 65 -6.25 24.15 -5.39
CA GLY A 65 -5.95 24.18 -3.97
C GLY A 65 -5.44 22.85 -3.44
N ASN A 66 -4.20 22.84 -2.92
CA ASN A 66 -3.77 22.14 -1.70
C ASN A 66 -4.65 20.98 -1.13
N GLY A 67 -4.99 19.97 -1.92
CA GLY A 67 -5.69 18.75 -1.47
C GLY A 67 -4.83 17.76 -0.66
N TRP A 68 -3.67 18.19 -0.16
CA TRP A 68 -2.90 17.52 0.90
C TRP A 68 -2.92 18.33 2.21
N GLN A 69 -3.72 19.39 2.31
CA GLN A 69 -3.89 20.16 3.56
C GLN A 69 -5.31 20.06 4.16
N GLU A 70 -6.28 19.47 3.46
CA GLU A 70 -7.63 19.25 4.01
C GLU A 70 -7.93 17.75 4.05
N GLY A 71 -7.67 17.12 5.19
CA GLY A 71 -8.01 15.70 5.40
C GLY A 71 -7.35 15.04 6.60
N PHE A 72 -6.30 15.63 7.16
CA PHE A 72 -5.73 15.19 8.43
C PHE A 72 -5.52 16.41 9.33
N LYS A 73 -6.62 16.95 9.88
CA LYS A 73 -6.51 17.79 11.07
C LYS A 73 -6.30 16.83 12.24
N PRO A 74 -5.13 16.80 12.91
CA PRO A 74 -5.07 16.14 14.20
C PRO A 74 -6.11 16.83 15.09
N ALA A 75 -7.07 16.06 15.61
CA ALA A 75 -7.97 16.56 16.62
C ALA A 75 -7.14 16.72 17.90
N SER A 76 -6.55 17.90 18.08
CA SER A 76 -5.84 18.42 19.27
C SER A 76 -4.44 18.96 18.91
N PRO A 77 -4.03 20.12 19.45
CA PRO A 77 -2.65 20.64 19.34
C PRO A 77 -1.59 19.72 19.95
N ASP A 78 -1.99 18.77 20.79
CA ASP A 78 -1.10 17.93 21.57
C ASP A 78 -1.03 16.54 20.93
N GLY A 79 -0.08 16.36 20.01
CA GLY A 79 0.10 15.14 19.22
C GLY A 79 0.46 13.90 20.05
N PHE A 80 -0.53 13.28 20.69
CA PHE A 80 -0.40 12.00 21.38
C PHE A 80 -1.49 11.03 20.91
N TRP A 81 -1.10 10.02 20.14
CA TRP A 81 -1.98 8.90 19.78
C TRP A 81 -2.15 7.99 21.00
N GLY A 82 -3.18 8.28 21.80
CA GLY A 82 -3.63 7.40 22.87
C GLY A 82 -4.52 6.28 22.33
N LEU A 83 -4.05 5.04 22.58
CA LEU A 83 -4.72 3.73 22.45
C LEU A 83 -4.89 3.15 21.04
#